data_AF-A0A135ICC3-F1
#
_entry.id   AF-A0A135ICC3-F1
#
_cell.length_a   1.000
_cell.length_b   1.000
_cell.length_c   1.000
_cell.angle_alpha   90.00
_cell.angle_beta   90.00
_cell.angle_gamma   90.00
#
_symmetry.space_group_name_H-M   'P 1'
#
loop_
_entity.id
_entity.type
_entity.pdbx_description
1 polymer ?
#
loop_
_entity_poly.entity_id
_entity_poly.type
_entity_poly.pdbx_seq_one_letter_code
_entity_poly.pdbx_strand_id
1 'polypeptide(L)'
;MAAAFLWGECEMTNTKKALAILVAGGIAVSGYLIANQLSSNQLSSEKALASLTAERDDANLALAASREEILTLTAKLESQASDIDALNQTLVEKDKTSQSLQQELDAAKQASFVQAASFEAKISALDIRIEELKKRIVDADKLYAQRHLLTKKAGDLNELILKASHKAELSKAACEEFKQGNSWNWVSQADCDNFNKWRQEGQQLIVEFETNNQALDKVNRQIADFKIPQ
;
A
#
# COMPACT_ATOMS: atom_id res chain seq x y z
N MET A 1 4.50 31.83 56.40
CA MET A 1 5.73 31.84 55.57
C MET A 1 5.71 33.13 54.76
N ALA A 2 6.20 34.29 55.18
CA ALA A 2 7.19 34.67 56.21
C ALA A 2 8.67 34.47 55.81
N ALA A 3 9.25 35.49 55.15
CA ALA A 3 10.65 35.96 55.07
C ALA A 3 10.74 36.90 53.84
N ALA A 4 11.01 38.21 53.83
CA ALA A 4 11.64 39.19 54.73
C ALA A 4 13.18 39.30 54.67
N PHE A 5 13.68 40.38 54.04
CA PHE A 5 14.90 41.18 54.31
C PHE A 5 14.77 42.46 53.43
N LEU A 6 14.80 43.74 53.86
CA LEU A 6 15.65 44.52 54.80
C LEU A 6 17.09 44.67 54.24
N TRP A 7 17.74 45.84 54.06
CA TRP A 7 17.62 47.26 54.50
C TRP A 7 18.14 48.20 53.36
N GLY A 8 18.13 49.55 53.43
CA GLY A 8 17.74 50.51 54.47
C GLY A 8 17.97 51.98 54.06
N GLU A 9 17.75 52.92 54.99
CA GLU A 9 17.74 54.38 54.78
C GLU A 9 19.02 55.09 55.30
N CYS A 10 19.33 56.27 54.76
CA CYS A 10 20.02 57.41 55.40
C CYS A 10 19.91 58.61 54.44
N GLU A 11 19.21 59.72 54.72
CA GLU A 11 19.36 60.75 55.78
C GLU A 11 20.13 62.01 55.26
N MET A 12 20.06 63.11 56.02
CA MET A 12 19.82 64.46 55.52
C MET A 12 21.01 65.44 55.56
N THR A 13 21.00 66.36 54.59
CA THR A 13 21.34 67.81 54.71
C THR A 13 22.79 68.30 54.91
N ASN A 14 22.95 69.56 54.45
CA ASN A 14 23.73 70.66 55.07
C ASN A 14 25.21 70.87 54.71
N THR A 15 25.45 71.79 53.77
CA THR A 15 26.67 72.62 53.75
C THR A 15 26.37 74.08 53.43
N LYS A 16 26.06 74.88 54.47
CA LYS A 16 26.35 76.33 54.47
C LYS A 16 27.68 76.57 55.20
N LYS A 17 28.64 77.27 54.57
CA LYS A 17 29.58 78.28 55.14
C LYS A 17 30.92 78.38 54.38
N ALA A 18 31.03 79.41 53.55
CA ALA A 18 32.23 80.22 53.22
C ALA A 18 31.80 81.20 52.11
N LEU A 19 32.11 82.50 52.10
CA LEU A 19 32.89 83.34 53.01
C LEU A 19 32.30 84.77 52.96
N ALA A 20 32.35 85.55 54.05
CA ALA A 20 31.97 86.97 54.05
C ALA A 20 32.79 87.77 55.09
N ILE A 21 33.61 88.74 54.63
CA ILE A 21 34.48 89.72 55.34
C ILE A 21 35.38 90.37 54.24
N LEU A 22 35.76 91.66 54.16
CA LEU A 22 35.28 92.97 54.64
C LEU A 22 35.46 93.92 53.41
N VAL A 23 34.55 94.84 53.04
CA VAL A 23 34.13 96.11 53.67
C VAL A 23 35.19 97.25 53.68
N ALA A 24 34.84 98.32 52.95
CA ALA A 24 35.20 99.74 53.08
C ALA A 24 36.67 100.21 52.91
N GLY A 25 36.87 101.09 51.92
CA GLY A 25 38.03 102.00 51.88
C GLY A 25 38.33 102.63 50.51
N GLY A 26 37.82 103.84 50.26
CA GLY A 26 38.43 104.82 49.32
C GLY A 26 38.33 104.54 47.80
N ILE A 27 37.68 105.45 47.08
CA ILE A 27 37.88 105.59 45.62
C ILE A 27 39.20 106.34 45.39
N ALA A 28 40.13 105.73 44.64
CA ALA A 28 40.92 106.32 43.54
C ALA A 28 42.24 105.56 43.30
N VAL A 29 42.68 105.55 42.03
CA VAL A 29 44.02 105.09 41.57
C VAL A 29 44.33 103.58 41.73
N SER A 30 43.79 102.75 40.84
CA SER A 30 44.50 101.56 40.28
C SER A 30 43.80 100.94 39.06
N GLY A 31 43.24 101.77 38.18
CA GLY A 31 42.56 101.33 36.93
C GLY A 31 43.44 100.64 35.89
N TYR A 32 44.68 100.26 36.23
CA TYR A 32 45.65 99.60 35.34
C TYR A 32 46.03 98.17 35.78
N LEU A 33 45.93 97.85 37.09
CA LEU A 33 46.20 96.49 37.59
C LEU A 33 44.93 95.63 37.61
N ILE A 34 43.78 96.23 37.92
CA ILE A 34 42.48 95.55 37.82
C ILE A 34 42.21 95.12 36.37
N ALA A 35 42.61 95.92 35.38
CA ALA A 35 42.48 95.57 33.96
C ALA A 35 43.29 94.31 33.58
N ASN A 36 44.50 94.15 34.12
CA ASN A 36 45.37 93.02 33.79
C ASN A 36 45.00 91.74 34.58
N GLN A 37 44.40 91.88 35.76
CA GLN A 37 43.93 90.75 36.56
C GLN A 37 42.51 90.30 36.15
N LEU A 38 41.64 91.21 35.70
CA LEU A 38 40.42 90.84 34.99
C LEU A 38 40.74 90.20 33.64
N SER A 39 41.68 90.73 32.85
CA SER A 39 42.02 90.10 31.57
C SER A 39 42.61 88.70 31.75
N SER A 40 43.44 88.46 32.77
CA SER A 40 43.96 87.11 33.05
C SER A 40 42.87 86.14 33.54
N ASN A 41 41.90 86.62 34.32
CA ASN A 41 40.76 85.81 34.78
C ASN A 41 39.70 85.61 33.68
N GLN A 42 39.56 86.55 32.75
CA GLN A 42 38.78 86.35 31.53
C GLN A 42 39.47 85.30 30.64
N LEU A 43 40.78 85.39 30.41
CA LEU A 43 41.52 84.41 29.62
C LEU A 43 41.47 82.99 30.21
N SER A 44 41.56 82.86 31.54
CA SER A 44 41.49 81.54 32.19
C SER A 44 40.07 80.97 32.19
N SER A 45 39.05 81.81 32.38
CA SER A 45 37.64 81.45 32.24
C SER A 45 37.30 81.04 30.80
N GLU A 46 37.74 81.81 29.81
CA GLU A 46 37.54 81.57 28.38
C GLU A 46 38.24 80.27 27.93
N LYS A 47 39.44 79.99 28.44
CA LYS A 47 40.15 78.72 28.19
C LYS A 47 39.48 77.52 28.88
N ALA A 48 38.93 77.69 30.08
CA ALA A 48 38.16 76.65 30.77
C ALA A 48 36.82 76.36 30.07
N LEU A 49 36.12 77.40 29.61
CA LEU A 49 34.94 77.30 28.76
C LEU A 49 35.27 76.57 27.45
N ALA A 50 36.37 76.93 26.79
CA ALA A 50 36.82 76.27 25.56
C ALA A 50 37.09 74.76 25.77
N SER A 51 37.73 74.36 26.87
CA SER A 51 37.92 72.95 27.20
C SER A 51 36.61 72.22 27.49
N LEU A 52 35.68 72.86 28.21
CA LEU A 52 34.37 72.29 28.50
C LEU A 52 33.50 72.14 27.24
N THR A 53 33.59 73.07 26.29
CA THR A 53 32.92 72.93 24.98
C THR A 53 33.54 71.78 24.18
N ALA A 54 34.87 71.65 24.16
CA ALA A 54 35.52 70.54 23.45
C ALA A 54 35.15 69.17 24.03
N GLU A 55 35.22 69.01 25.36
CA GLU A 55 34.83 67.78 26.05
C GLU A 55 33.34 67.44 25.85
N ARG A 56 32.47 68.46 25.86
CA ARG A 56 31.04 68.30 25.60
C ARG A 56 30.75 67.95 24.14
N ASP A 57 31.52 68.46 23.19
CA ASP A 57 31.35 68.15 21.78
C ASP A 57 31.90 66.75 21.43
N ASP A 58 33.04 66.34 22.00
CA ASP A 58 33.53 64.95 21.94
C ASP A 58 32.51 63.97 22.56
N ALA A 59 31.93 64.30 23.72
CA ALA A 59 30.88 63.50 24.35
C ALA A 59 29.61 63.41 23.48
N ASN A 60 29.20 64.50 22.83
CA ASN A 60 28.08 64.46 21.87
C ASN A 60 28.39 63.59 20.66
N LEU A 61 29.63 63.61 20.16
CA LEU A 61 30.07 62.86 18.99
C LEU A 61 30.13 61.35 19.29
N ALA A 62 30.61 60.97 20.48
CA ALA A 62 30.53 59.60 20.99
C ALA A 62 29.08 59.14 21.24
N LEU A 63 28.20 60.03 21.73
CA LEU A 63 26.78 59.73 21.91
C LEU A 63 26.06 59.55 20.56
N ALA A 64 26.44 60.31 19.53
CA ALA A 64 25.91 60.16 18.18
C ALA A 64 26.33 58.81 17.58
N ALA A 65 27.61 58.45 17.68
CA ALA A 65 28.13 57.16 17.20
C ALA A 65 27.44 55.96 17.89
N SER A 66 27.26 56.00 19.21
CA SER A 66 26.57 54.91 19.93
C SER A 66 25.08 54.80 19.59
N ARG A 67 24.40 55.91 19.26
CA ARG A 67 23.02 55.88 18.73
C ARG A 67 22.95 55.23 17.36
N GLU A 68 23.90 55.54 16.48
CA GLU A 68 23.97 54.93 15.16
C GLU A 68 24.27 53.42 15.25
N GLU A 69 25.18 53.00 16.14
CA GLU A 69 25.41 51.58 16.45
C GLU A 69 24.13 50.89 16.95
N ILE A 70 23.41 51.47 17.92
CA ILE A 70 22.12 50.94 18.40
C ILE A 70 21.12 50.78 17.25
N LEU A 71 20.98 51.77 16.36
CA LEU A 71 20.08 51.68 15.20
C LEU A 71 20.47 50.53 14.26
N THR A 72 21.76 50.33 13.98
CA THR A 72 22.22 49.19 13.15
C THR A 72 21.96 47.84 13.82
N LEU A 73 22.13 47.73 15.14
CA LEU A 73 21.84 46.52 15.92
C LEU A 73 20.34 46.23 15.97
N THR A 74 19.49 47.25 16.12
CA THR A 74 18.03 47.11 16.08
C THR A 74 17.56 46.62 14.72
N ALA A 75 18.01 47.24 13.62
CA ALA A 75 17.66 46.80 12.27
C ALA A 75 18.12 45.35 11.99
N LYS A 76 19.28 44.95 12.52
CA LYS A 76 19.78 43.57 12.43
C LYS A 76 18.93 42.58 13.24
N LEU A 77 18.48 42.97 14.44
CA LEU A 77 17.57 42.16 15.26
C LEU A 77 16.20 41.99 14.59
N GLU A 78 15.65 43.05 14.00
CA GLU A 78 14.40 42.99 13.24
C GLU A 78 14.52 42.06 12.01
N SER A 79 15.62 42.14 11.26
CA SER A 79 15.92 41.22 10.16
C SER A 79 16.00 39.77 10.65
N GLN A 80 16.72 39.51 11.75
CA GLN A 80 16.87 38.15 12.30
C GLN A 80 15.55 37.60 12.85
N ALA A 81 14.70 38.43 13.44
CA ALA A 81 13.37 38.03 13.88
C ALA A 81 12.49 37.62 12.68
N SER A 82 12.52 38.41 11.59
CA SER A 82 11.84 38.10 10.33
C SER A 82 12.32 36.78 9.71
N ASP A 83 13.64 36.53 9.71
CA ASP A 83 14.23 35.27 9.21
C ASP A 83 13.81 34.07 10.07
N ILE A 84 13.76 34.22 11.40
CA ILE A 84 13.29 33.18 12.33
C ILE A 84 11.81 32.85 12.08
N ASP A 85 10.95 33.84 11.89
CA ASP A 85 9.53 33.62 11.60
C ASP A 85 9.34 32.91 10.25
N ALA A 86 10.09 33.29 9.21
CA ALA A 86 10.06 32.61 7.92
C ALA A 86 10.53 31.14 8.00
N LEU A 87 11.58 30.87 8.79
CA LEU A 87 12.05 29.50 9.08
C LEU A 87 11.02 28.70 9.88
N ASN A 88 10.38 29.29 10.89
CA ASN A 88 9.33 28.63 11.67
C ASN A 88 8.12 28.26 10.80
N GLN A 89 7.65 29.17 9.93
CA GLN A 89 6.59 28.87 8.98
C GLN A 89 6.98 27.72 8.04
N THR A 90 8.22 27.71 7.55
CA THR A 90 8.75 26.64 6.69
C THR A 90 8.81 25.30 7.42
N LEU A 91 9.25 25.27 8.69
CA LEU A 91 9.30 24.07 9.51
C LEU A 91 7.89 23.49 9.76
N VAL A 92 6.92 24.34 10.12
CA VAL A 92 5.53 23.93 10.32
C VAL A 92 4.94 23.33 9.05
N GLU A 93 5.21 23.91 7.88
CA GLU A 93 4.70 23.39 6.61
C GLU A 93 5.38 22.08 6.19
N LYS A 94 6.69 21.93 6.44
CA LYS A 94 7.42 20.68 6.22
C LYS A 94 6.97 19.57 7.16
N ASP A 95 6.68 19.88 8.43
CA ASP A 95 6.17 18.90 9.40
C ASP A 95 4.77 18.38 8.99
N LYS A 96 3.83 19.27 8.65
CA LYS A 96 2.53 18.86 8.07
C LYS A 96 2.68 17.99 6.83
N THR A 97 3.57 18.38 5.90
CA THR A 97 3.84 17.61 4.68
C THR A 97 4.37 16.22 5.01
N SER A 98 5.32 16.13 5.96
CA SER A 98 5.89 14.87 6.43
C SER A 98 4.83 13.96 7.07
N GLN A 99 3.94 14.53 7.89
CA GLN A 99 2.82 13.81 8.51
C GLN A 99 1.82 13.30 7.47
N SER A 100 1.47 14.10 6.45
CA SER A 100 0.61 13.67 5.34
C SER A 100 1.24 12.51 4.55
N LEU A 101 2.51 12.65 4.16
CA LEU A 101 3.24 11.61 3.43
C LEU A 101 3.37 10.32 4.24
N GLN A 102 3.55 10.41 5.56
CA GLN A 102 3.58 9.24 6.43
C GLN A 102 2.22 8.52 6.47
N GLN A 103 1.12 9.27 6.58
CA GLN A 103 -0.24 8.71 6.54
C GLN A 103 -0.55 8.06 5.18
N GLU A 104 -0.20 8.72 4.08
CA GLU A 104 -0.33 8.16 2.72
C GLU A 104 0.49 6.88 2.53
N LEU A 105 1.73 6.86 3.02
CA LEU A 105 2.62 5.70 2.96
C LEU A 105 2.07 4.52 3.76
N ASP A 106 1.54 4.76 4.96
CA ASP A 106 1.01 3.70 5.80
C ASP A 106 -0.34 3.18 5.28
N ALA A 107 -1.20 4.06 4.73
CA ALA A 107 -2.39 3.65 4.00
C ALA A 107 -2.04 2.82 2.74
N ALA A 108 -1.00 3.20 1.99
CA ALA A 108 -0.54 2.47 0.81
C ALA A 108 0.03 1.08 1.17
N LYS A 109 0.80 0.96 2.26
CA LYS A 109 1.25 -0.34 2.80
C LYS A 109 0.07 -1.23 3.19
N GLN A 110 -0.93 -0.67 3.88
CA GLN A 110 -2.12 -1.43 4.29
C GLN A 110 -2.93 -1.90 3.07
N ALA A 111 -3.10 -1.04 2.06
CA ALA A 111 -3.75 -1.39 0.81
C ALA A 111 -3.00 -2.50 0.05
N SER A 112 -1.66 -2.44 -0.03
CA SER A 112 -0.87 -3.48 -0.70
C SER A 112 -0.91 -4.82 0.05
N PHE A 113 -0.94 -4.81 1.39
CA PHE A 113 -1.09 -6.02 2.19
C PHE A 113 -2.46 -6.68 1.99
N VAL A 114 -3.55 -5.90 2.01
CA VAL A 114 -4.91 -6.39 1.71
C VAL A 114 -5.00 -6.92 0.27
N GLN A 115 -4.36 -6.25 -0.69
CA GLN A 115 -4.31 -6.68 -2.08
C GLN A 115 -3.54 -7.99 -2.24
N ALA A 116 -2.38 -8.15 -1.57
CA ALA A 116 -1.60 -9.38 -1.58
C ALA A 116 -2.40 -10.56 -1.01
N ALA A 117 -3.07 -10.38 0.14
CA ALA A 117 -3.95 -11.39 0.72
C ALA A 117 -5.14 -11.75 -0.21
N SER A 118 -5.69 -10.78 -0.96
CA SER A 118 -6.72 -11.04 -1.97
C SER A 118 -6.18 -11.85 -3.16
N PHE A 119 -4.94 -11.63 -3.59
CA PHE A 119 -4.33 -12.44 -4.64
C PHE A 119 -4.03 -13.87 -4.17
N GLU A 120 -3.52 -14.05 -2.94
CA GLU A 120 -3.26 -15.37 -2.35
C GLU A 120 -4.55 -16.21 -2.25
N ALA A 121 -5.65 -15.59 -1.82
CA ALA A 121 -6.97 -16.21 -1.78
C ALA A 121 -7.50 -16.58 -3.18
N LYS A 122 -7.15 -15.80 -4.22
CA LYS A 122 -7.50 -16.12 -5.61
C LYS A 122 -6.64 -17.26 -6.19
N ILE A 123 -5.36 -17.29 -5.89
CA ILE A 123 -4.42 -18.33 -6.34
C ILE A 123 -4.87 -19.68 -5.78
N SER A 124 -5.01 -19.78 -4.46
CA SER A 124 -5.49 -21.00 -3.79
C SER A 124 -6.88 -21.46 -4.30
N ALA A 125 -7.82 -20.54 -4.57
CA ALA A 125 -9.11 -20.89 -5.17
C ALA A 125 -8.99 -21.36 -6.64
N LEU A 126 -8.02 -20.87 -7.40
CA LEU A 126 -7.74 -21.32 -8.77
C LEU A 126 -7.02 -22.68 -8.77
N ASP A 127 -6.09 -22.94 -7.85
CA ASP A 127 -5.41 -24.22 -7.73
C ASP A 127 -6.38 -25.36 -7.42
N ILE A 128 -7.34 -25.14 -6.50
CA ILE A 128 -8.42 -26.09 -6.22
C ILE A 128 -9.21 -26.40 -7.51
N ARG A 129 -9.60 -25.37 -8.26
CA ARG A 129 -10.32 -25.53 -9.54
C ARG A 129 -9.49 -26.25 -10.60
N ILE A 130 -8.18 -26.02 -10.64
CA ILE A 130 -7.26 -26.71 -11.56
C ILE A 130 -7.18 -28.20 -11.23
N GLU A 131 -7.08 -28.59 -9.95
CA GLU A 131 -7.10 -30.00 -9.56
C GLU A 131 -8.46 -30.67 -9.81
N GLU A 132 -9.57 -29.96 -9.58
CA GLU A 132 -10.91 -30.43 -9.97
C GLU A 132 -11.04 -30.64 -11.48
N LEU A 133 -10.54 -29.70 -12.30
CA LEU A 133 -10.55 -29.81 -13.76
C LEU A 133 -9.64 -30.95 -14.25
N LYS A 134 -8.43 -31.10 -13.71
CA LYS A 134 -7.54 -32.24 -14.00
C LYS A 134 -8.23 -33.56 -13.73
N LYS A 135 -8.88 -33.70 -12.56
CA LYS A 135 -9.64 -34.89 -12.20
C LYS A 135 -10.79 -35.14 -13.17
N ARG A 136 -11.56 -34.09 -13.54
CA ARG A 136 -12.64 -34.20 -14.53
C ARG A 136 -12.15 -34.66 -15.90
N ILE A 137 -10.99 -34.19 -16.37
CA ILE A 137 -10.37 -34.64 -17.63
C ILE A 137 -10.01 -36.13 -17.54
N VAL A 138 -9.31 -36.53 -16.48
CA VAL A 138 -8.91 -37.94 -16.25
C VAL A 138 -10.12 -38.88 -16.17
N ASP A 139 -11.23 -38.44 -15.56
CA ASP A 139 -12.46 -39.24 -15.48
C ASP A 139 -13.24 -39.25 -16.82
N ALA A 140 -13.21 -38.16 -17.58
CA ALA A 140 -13.76 -38.12 -18.94
C ALA A 140 -12.99 -39.06 -19.90
N ASP A 141 -11.64 -39.06 -19.87
CA ASP A 141 -10.81 -39.95 -20.68
C ASP A 141 -11.14 -41.44 -20.42
N LYS A 142 -11.33 -41.82 -19.15
CA LYS A 142 -11.79 -43.17 -18.79
C LYS A 142 -13.14 -43.50 -19.40
N LEU A 143 -14.10 -42.57 -19.37
CA LEU A 143 -15.43 -42.78 -19.95
C LEU A 143 -15.37 -42.89 -21.48
N TYR A 144 -14.58 -42.06 -22.17
CA TYR A 144 -14.37 -42.19 -23.62
C TYR A 144 -13.68 -43.50 -24.00
N ALA A 145 -12.68 -43.94 -23.23
CA ALA A 145 -12.06 -45.26 -23.43
C ALA A 145 -13.04 -46.41 -23.22
N GLN A 146 -13.86 -46.37 -22.16
CA GLN A 146 -14.91 -47.35 -21.91
C GLN A 146 -15.96 -47.37 -23.03
N ARG A 147 -16.42 -46.19 -23.49
CA ARG A 147 -17.34 -46.05 -24.62
C ARG A 147 -16.78 -46.71 -25.88
N HIS A 148 -15.54 -46.43 -26.22
CA HIS A 148 -14.88 -47.04 -27.38
C HIS A 148 -14.82 -48.58 -27.28
N LEU A 149 -14.43 -49.10 -26.12
CA LEU A 149 -14.37 -50.56 -25.88
C LEU A 149 -15.75 -51.22 -25.96
N LEU A 150 -16.79 -50.60 -25.39
CA LEU A 150 -18.17 -51.09 -25.43
C LEU A 150 -18.76 -51.03 -26.84
N THR A 151 -18.55 -49.93 -27.58
CA THR A 151 -18.95 -49.81 -28.98
C THR A 151 -18.28 -50.87 -29.85
N LYS A 152 -16.98 -51.14 -29.65
CA LYS A 152 -16.29 -52.22 -30.35
C LYS A 152 -16.91 -53.59 -30.03
N LYS A 153 -17.08 -53.92 -28.75
CA LYS A 153 -17.73 -55.19 -28.34
C LYS A 153 -19.14 -55.34 -28.90
N ALA A 154 -19.93 -54.28 -28.95
CA ALA A 154 -21.26 -54.29 -29.56
C ALA A 154 -21.18 -54.59 -31.07
N GLY A 155 -20.22 -54.01 -31.79
CA GLY A 155 -19.94 -54.34 -33.19
C GLY A 155 -19.53 -55.80 -33.40
N ASP A 156 -18.55 -56.28 -32.61
CA ASP A 156 -18.06 -57.66 -32.66
C ASP A 156 -19.19 -58.67 -32.37
N LEU A 157 -20.02 -58.42 -31.34
CA LEU A 157 -21.19 -59.23 -31.00
C LEU A 157 -22.27 -59.19 -32.09
N ASN A 158 -22.55 -58.03 -32.68
CA ASN A 158 -23.51 -57.93 -33.78
C ASN A 158 -23.06 -58.76 -35.00
N GLU A 159 -21.77 -58.79 -35.33
CA GLU A 159 -21.24 -59.68 -36.38
C GLU A 159 -21.42 -61.17 -36.02
N LEU A 160 -21.20 -61.55 -34.75
CA LEU A 160 -21.43 -62.92 -34.28
C LEU A 160 -22.92 -63.31 -34.30
N ILE A 161 -23.83 -62.41 -33.92
CA ILE A 161 -25.29 -62.61 -34.01
C ILE A 161 -25.70 -62.84 -35.46
N LEU A 162 -25.20 -62.03 -36.40
CA LEU A 162 -25.49 -62.20 -37.83
C LEU A 162 -24.97 -63.56 -38.36
N LYS A 163 -23.76 -63.98 -37.96
CA LYS A 163 -23.21 -65.29 -38.32
C LYS A 163 -24.00 -66.46 -37.73
N ALA A 164 -24.42 -66.37 -36.46
CA ALA A 164 -25.23 -67.39 -35.79
C ALA A 164 -26.63 -67.48 -36.43
N SER A 165 -27.27 -66.34 -36.70
CA SER A 165 -28.54 -66.23 -37.40
C SER A 165 -28.49 -66.84 -38.80
N HIS A 166 -27.45 -66.54 -39.58
CA HIS A 166 -27.28 -67.13 -40.91
C HIS A 166 -27.09 -68.65 -40.87
N LYS A 167 -26.29 -69.17 -39.93
CA LYS A 167 -26.17 -70.63 -39.71
C LYS A 167 -27.49 -71.27 -39.30
N ALA A 168 -28.26 -70.62 -38.42
CA ALA A 168 -29.56 -71.11 -38.02
C ALA A 168 -30.53 -71.16 -39.20
N GLU A 169 -30.63 -70.13 -40.04
CA GLU A 169 -31.50 -70.18 -41.23
C GLU A 169 -31.07 -71.25 -42.25
N LEU A 170 -29.75 -71.49 -42.44
CA LEU A 170 -29.27 -72.61 -43.26
C LEU A 170 -29.68 -73.99 -42.69
N SER A 171 -29.63 -74.17 -41.37
CA SER A 171 -30.05 -75.43 -40.71
C SER A 171 -31.57 -75.58 -40.57
N LYS A 172 -32.34 -74.50 -40.74
CA LYS A 172 -33.79 -74.47 -40.53
C LYS A 172 -34.55 -75.26 -41.59
N ALA A 173 -34.27 -75.01 -42.88
CA ALA A 173 -34.90 -75.73 -43.99
C ALA A 173 -34.69 -77.24 -43.86
N ALA A 174 -33.45 -77.67 -43.58
CA ALA A 174 -33.10 -79.04 -43.29
C ALA A 174 -33.92 -79.63 -42.12
N CYS A 175 -34.05 -78.92 -41.00
CA CYS A 175 -34.84 -79.38 -39.86
C CYS A 175 -36.36 -79.40 -40.14
N GLU A 176 -36.89 -78.50 -40.98
CA GLU A 176 -38.29 -78.49 -41.39
C GLU A 176 -38.62 -79.65 -42.34
N GLU A 177 -37.76 -79.96 -43.32
CA GLU A 177 -37.91 -81.13 -44.21
C GLU A 177 -37.83 -82.46 -43.46
N PHE A 178 -36.94 -82.56 -42.47
CA PHE A 178 -36.86 -83.72 -41.56
C PHE A 178 -38.16 -83.91 -40.76
N LYS A 179 -38.69 -82.83 -40.15
CA LYS A 179 -39.93 -82.88 -39.36
C LYS A 179 -41.18 -83.21 -40.18
N GLN A 180 -41.20 -82.87 -41.47
CA GLN A 180 -42.33 -83.19 -42.36
C GLN A 180 -42.34 -84.65 -42.84
N GLY A 181 -41.30 -85.45 -42.53
CA GLY A 181 -41.18 -86.83 -43.00
C GLY A 181 -40.82 -86.97 -44.49
N ASN A 182 -40.49 -85.86 -45.16
CA ASN A 182 -40.11 -85.81 -46.57
C ASN A 182 -38.60 -86.03 -46.81
N SER A 183 -37.79 -86.14 -45.75
CA SER A 183 -36.33 -86.36 -45.83
C SER A 183 -35.99 -87.71 -46.47
N TRP A 184 -35.41 -87.67 -47.68
CA TRP A 184 -34.87 -88.83 -48.39
C TRP A 184 -33.47 -89.24 -47.86
N ASN A 185 -33.41 -89.67 -46.59
CA ASN A 185 -32.27 -90.41 -46.02
C ASN A 185 -30.93 -89.65 -45.89
N TRP A 186 -30.90 -88.31 -46.07
CA TRP A 186 -29.68 -87.48 -45.97
C TRP A 186 -29.77 -86.33 -44.96
N VAL A 187 -30.98 -85.95 -44.53
CA VAL A 187 -31.21 -84.92 -43.50
C VAL A 187 -31.59 -85.60 -42.19
N SER A 188 -30.92 -85.22 -41.10
CA SER A 188 -30.84 -86.01 -39.86
C SER A 188 -31.32 -85.26 -38.62
N GLN A 189 -31.54 -85.99 -37.52
CA GLN A 189 -31.78 -85.38 -36.19
C GLN A 189 -30.67 -84.39 -35.80
N ALA A 190 -29.42 -84.64 -36.22
CA ALA A 190 -28.29 -83.77 -35.93
C ALA A 190 -28.42 -82.39 -36.58
N ASP A 191 -29.17 -82.25 -37.69
CA ASP A 191 -29.42 -80.96 -38.34
C ASP A 191 -30.44 -80.12 -37.53
N CYS A 192 -31.44 -80.77 -36.93
CA CYS A 192 -32.31 -80.13 -35.94
C CYS A 192 -31.56 -79.78 -34.65
N ASP A 193 -30.65 -80.63 -34.18
CA ASP A 193 -29.84 -80.35 -32.99
C ASP A 193 -28.87 -79.18 -33.25
N ASN A 194 -28.27 -79.12 -34.44
CA ASN A 194 -27.46 -77.99 -34.91
C ASN A 194 -28.29 -76.71 -35.01
N PHE A 195 -29.50 -76.75 -35.57
CA PHE A 195 -30.42 -75.61 -35.60
C PHE A 195 -30.73 -75.09 -34.19
N ASN A 196 -31.10 -75.99 -33.27
CA ASN A 196 -31.39 -75.64 -31.88
C ASN A 196 -30.17 -75.04 -31.18
N LYS A 197 -28.97 -75.58 -31.43
CA LYS A 197 -27.70 -75.07 -30.91
C LYS A 197 -27.40 -73.65 -31.42
N TRP A 198 -27.38 -73.42 -32.74
CA TRP A 198 -27.10 -72.09 -33.29
C TRP A 198 -28.15 -71.05 -32.86
N ARG A 199 -29.41 -71.47 -32.66
CA ARG A 199 -30.47 -70.62 -32.10
C ARG A 199 -30.20 -70.25 -30.63
N GLN A 200 -29.76 -71.20 -29.80
CA GLN A 200 -29.41 -70.93 -28.39
C GLN A 200 -28.16 -70.04 -28.28
N GLU A 201 -27.12 -70.30 -29.06
CA GLU A 201 -25.93 -69.45 -29.14
C GLU A 201 -26.29 -68.03 -29.61
N GLY A 202 -27.14 -67.90 -30.63
CA GLY A 202 -27.66 -66.61 -31.09
C GLY A 202 -28.44 -65.85 -30.01
N GLN A 203 -29.28 -66.55 -29.22
CA GLN A 203 -30.00 -65.94 -28.09
C GLN A 203 -29.05 -65.48 -26.98
N GLN A 204 -28.01 -66.24 -26.65
CA GLN A 204 -27.00 -65.83 -25.67
C GLN A 204 -26.25 -64.58 -26.14
N LEU A 205 -25.81 -64.55 -27.40
CA LEU A 205 -25.15 -63.39 -27.99
C LEU A 205 -26.04 -62.14 -28.01
N ILE A 206 -27.36 -62.29 -28.24
CA ILE A 206 -28.32 -61.18 -28.15
C ILE A 206 -28.39 -60.62 -26.72
N VAL A 207 -28.47 -61.48 -25.70
CA VAL A 207 -28.48 -61.05 -24.28
C VAL A 207 -27.18 -60.34 -23.90
N GLU A 208 -26.02 -60.84 -24.36
CA GLU A 208 -24.74 -60.15 -24.17
C GLU A 208 -24.69 -58.80 -24.89
N PHE A 209 -25.23 -58.71 -26.11
CA PHE A 209 -25.29 -57.47 -26.89
C PHE A 209 -26.20 -56.43 -26.22
N GLU A 210 -27.39 -56.82 -25.76
CA GLU A 210 -28.29 -55.96 -24.99
C GLU A 210 -27.62 -55.46 -23.70
N THR A 211 -26.94 -56.35 -22.97
CA THR A 211 -26.20 -55.98 -21.74
C THR A 211 -25.08 -54.98 -22.03
N ASN A 212 -24.29 -55.18 -23.09
CA ASN A 212 -23.24 -54.24 -23.49
C ASN A 212 -23.82 -52.91 -23.98
N ASN A 213 -24.96 -52.90 -24.66
CA ASN A 213 -25.64 -51.67 -25.07
C ASN A 213 -26.21 -50.88 -23.88
N GLN A 214 -26.80 -51.56 -22.88
CA GLN A 214 -27.20 -50.90 -21.62
C GLN A 214 -26.01 -50.27 -20.89
N ALA A 215 -24.85 -50.94 -20.88
CA ALA A 215 -23.62 -50.38 -20.34
C ALA A 215 -23.12 -49.18 -21.17
N LEU A 216 -23.19 -49.26 -22.50
CA LEU A 216 -22.83 -48.18 -23.42
C LEU A 216 -23.73 -46.95 -23.23
N ASP A 217 -25.03 -47.14 -23.10
CA ASP A 217 -25.99 -46.07 -22.80
C ASP A 217 -25.74 -45.41 -21.45
N LYS A 218 -25.38 -46.19 -20.43
CA LYS A 218 -24.98 -45.64 -19.12
C LYS A 218 -23.74 -44.75 -19.25
N VAL A 219 -22.71 -45.20 -19.98
CA VAL A 219 -21.50 -44.41 -20.23
C VAL A 219 -21.81 -43.17 -21.08
N ASN A 220 -22.66 -43.28 -22.11
CA ASN A 220 -23.09 -42.15 -22.93
C ASN A 220 -23.83 -41.08 -22.11
N ARG A 221 -24.69 -41.47 -21.15
CA ARG A 221 -25.35 -40.54 -20.21
C ARG A 221 -24.33 -39.86 -19.30
N GLN A 222 -23.41 -40.61 -18.71
CA GLN A 222 -22.34 -40.04 -17.89
C GLN A 222 -21.51 -39.01 -18.68
N ILE A 223 -21.16 -39.29 -19.94
CA ILE A 223 -20.45 -38.34 -20.83
C ILE A 223 -21.30 -37.09 -21.11
N ALA A 224 -22.63 -37.22 -21.26
CA ALA A 224 -23.51 -36.06 -21.46
C ALA A 224 -23.58 -35.16 -20.21
N ASP A 225 -23.59 -35.75 -19.01
CA ASP A 225 -23.56 -35.04 -17.72
C ASP A 225 -22.22 -34.32 -17.47
N PHE A 226 -21.14 -34.73 -18.15
CA PHE A 226 -19.81 -34.11 -18.04
C PHE A 226 -19.71 -32.72 -18.70
N LYS A 227 -20.76 -32.26 -19.43
CA LYS A 227 -20.82 -30.98 -20.14
C LYS A 227 -20.12 -29.86 -19.35
N ILE A 228 -19.15 -29.24 -20.01
CA ILE A 228 -18.38 -28.13 -19.46
C ILE A 228 -19.35 -26.95 -19.25
N PRO A 229 -19.48 -26.40 -18.02
CA PRO A 229 -20.18 -25.13 -17.85
C PRO A 229 -19.42 -24.05 -18.62
N GLN A 230 -20.13 -23.31 -19.48
CA GLN A 230 -19.59 -22.17 -20.21
C GLN A 230 -19.42 -20.95 -19.30
#